data_AF-A0A915DJW7-F1
#
_entry.id   AF-A0A915DJW7-F1
#
_cell.length_a   1.000
_cell.length_b   1.000
_cell.length_c   1.000
_cell.angle_alpha   90.00
_cell.angle_beta   90.00
_cell.angle_gamma   90.00
#
_symmetry.space_group_name_H-M   'P 1'
#
loop_
_entity.id
_entity.type
_entity.pdbx_description
1 polymer ?
#
loop_
_entity_poly.entity_id
_entity_poly.type
_entity_poly.pdbx_seq_one_letter_code
_entity_poly.pdbx_strand_id
1 'polypeptide(L)'
;MSGQYIIPLLNNADNHHSPFHLVALVAIGLSDTNQLCPDHLAQLVTPCLMLRGMFDTYISLNASNVLSLMPHSRIVVEANGRHLCHHYNPQSFHELQSISCM
;
A
#
# COMPACT_ATOMS: atom_id res chain seq x y z
N MET A 1 1.49 10.96 -6.64
CA MET A 1 2.84 11.53 -6.43
C MET A 1 3.64 10.79 -5.35
N SER A 2 3.02 10.24 -4.29
CA SER A 2 3.75 9.44 -3.28
C SER A 2 4.45 8.21 -3.84
N GLY A 3 3.94 7.64 -4.95
CA GLY A 3 4.56 6.52 -5.67
C GLY A 3 6.02 6.74 -6.02
N GLN A 4 6.39 7.97 -6.40
CA GLN A 4 7.74 8.31 -6.87
C GLN A 4 8.83 8.09 -5.80
N TYR A 5 8.47 8.12 -4.52
CA TYR A 5 9.42 7.95 -3.42
C TYR A 5 9.44 6.53 -2.88
N ILE A 6 8.27 5.87 -2.82
CA ILE A 6 8.16 4.53 -2.23
C ILE A 6 8.47 3.42 -3.21
N ILE A 7 8.20 3.60 -4.51
CA ILE A 7 8.45 2.57 -5.53
C ILE A 7 9.94 2.22 -5.64
N PRO A 8 10.88 3.19 -5.68
CA PRO A 8 12.30 2.85 -5.66
C PRO A 8 12.72 2.12 -4.39
N LEU A 9 12.10 2.41 -3.24
CA LEU A 9 12.38 1.71 -1.99
C LEU A 9 11.87 0.26 -2.04
N LEU A 10 10.67 0.05 -2.57
CA LEU A 10 10.09 -1.29 -2.73
C LEU A 10 10.85 -2.13 -3.74
N ASN A 11 11.32 -1.54 -4.85
CA ASN A 11 12.09 -2.24 -5.88
C ASN A 11 13.56 -2.55 -5.46
N ASN A 12 14.05 -1.92 -4.39
CA ASN A 12 15.43 -2.08 -3.89
C ASN A 12 15.49 -2.63 -2.46
N ALA A 13 14.36 -3.09 -1.89
CA ALA A 13 14.30 -3.50 -0.48
C ALA A 13 15.23 -4.69 -0.16
N ASP A 14 15.53 -5.54 -1.15
CA ASP A 14 16.46 -6.68 -1.02
C ASP A 14 17.92 -6.35 -1.36
N ASN A 15 18.18 -5.18 -1.93
CA ASN A 15 19.54 -4.77 -2.23
C ASN A 15 20.21 -4.34 -0.91
N HIS A 16 21.17 -5.13 -0.42
CA HIS A 16 22.02 -4.90 0.77
C HIS A 16 22.72 -3.51 0.87
N HIS A 17 22.43 -2.59 -0.05
CA HIS A 17 22.96 -1.24 -0.16
C HIS A 17 21.95 -0.15 0.23
N SER A 18 20.68 -0.50 0.52
CA SER A 18 19.74 0.47 1.10
C SER A 18 19.99 0.59 2.61
N PRO A 19 20.36 1.78 3.15
CA PRO A 19 20.43 1.99 4.59
C PRO A 19 19.03 1.99 5.25
N PHE A 20 17.96 1.91 4.47
CA PHE A 20 16.58 1.95 4.94
C PHE A 20 15.95 0.56 4.88
N HIS A 21 15.59 0.04 6.04
CA HIS A 21 14.80 -1.18 6.18
C HIS A 21 13.30 -0.80 6.31
N LEU A 22 12.49 -1.18 5.32
CA LEU A 22 11.06 -0.91 5.33
C LEU A 22 10.33 -1.92 6.22
N VAL A 23 9.96 -1.48 7.42
CA VAL A 23 9.32 -2.33 8.44
C VAL A 23 7.86 -2.66 8.10
N ALA A 24 7.14 -1.69 7.52
CA ALA A 24 5.76 -1.86 7.09
C ALA A 24 5.41 -0.82 6.02
N LEU A 25 4.40 -1.13 5.20
CA LEU A 25 3.82 -0.23 4.22
C LEU A 25 2.34 -0.01 4.53
N VAL A 26 1.92 1.24 4.67
CA VAL A 26 0.51 1.63 4.65
C VAL A 26 0.26 2.43 3.37
N ALA A 27 -0.35 1.79 2.38
CA ALA A 27 -0.59 2.39 1.07
C ALA A 27 -2.01 2.95 0.98
N ILE A 28 -2.12 4.27 0.78
CA ILE A 28 -3.39 4.98 0.59
C ILE A 28 -3.30 5.82 -0.67
N GLY A 29 -4.12 5.51 -1.69
CA GLY A 29 -4.08 6.23 -2.97
C GLY A 29 -2.71 6.21 -3.64
N LEU A 30 -1.96 5.11 -3.51
CA LEU A 30 -0.62 4.99 -4.06
C LEU A 30 -0.66 5.04 -5.59
N SER A 31 0.05 6.00 -6.18
CA SER A 31 0.16 6.13 -7.64
C SER A 31 1.33 5.33 -8.21
N ASP A 32 1.35 5.18 -9.53
CA ASP A 32 2.50 4.68 -10.30
C ASP A 32 2.89 3.22 -10.03
N THR A 33 2.04 2.43 -9.39
CA THR A 33 2.30 1.03 -9.00
C THR A 33 2.59 0.11 -10.20
N ASN A 34 2.25 0.54 -11.42
CA ASN A 34 2.64 -0.15 -12.65
C ASN A 34 4.16 -0.21 -12.88
N GLN A 35 4.96 0.55 -12.12
CA GLN A 35 6.43 0.52 -12.17
C GLN A 35 7.04 -0.54 -11.22
N LEU A 36 6.22 -1.22 -10.41
CA LEU A 36 6.67 -2.30 -9.55
C LEU A 36 6.82 -3.60 -10.35
N CYS A 37 7.90 -4.33 -10.12
CA CYS A 37 8.11 -5.64 -10.73
C CYS A 37 7.29 -6.70 -9.97
N PRO A 38 6.34 -7.42 -10.62
CA PRO A 38 5.52 -8.43 -9.95
C PRO A 38 6.34 -9.54 -9.25
N ASP A 39 7.40 -10.02 -9.91
CA ASP A 39 8.26 -11.08 -9.37
C ASP A 39 8.99 -10.64 -8.10
N HIS A 40 9.33 -9.34 -8.01
CA HIS A 40 9.95 -8.77 -6.83
C HIS A 40 8.95 -8.57 -5.69
N LEU A 41 7.75 -8.07 -6.00
CA LEU A 41 6.68 -7.91 -5.00
C LEU A 41 6.32 -9.22 -4.31
N ALA A 42 6.31 -10.34 -5.06
CA ALA A 42 6.03 -11.67 -4.52
C ALA A 42 7.10 -12.14 -3.50
N GLN A 43 8.29 -11.54 -3.49
CA GLN A 43 9.39 -11.86 -2.57
C GLN A 43 9.43 -10.95 -1.34
N LEU A 44 8.74 -9.81 -1.38
CA LEU A 44 8.75 -8.84 -0.29
C LEU A 44 8.00 -9.36 0.94
N VAL A 45 8.72 -9.58 2.03
CA VAL A 45 8.14 -9.98 3.32
C VAL A 45 7.58 -8.81 4.13
N THR A 46 7.78 -7.57 3.68
CA THR A 46 7.28 -6.38 4.36
C THR A 46 5.74 -6.42 4.45
N PRO A 47 5.15 -6.32 5.65
CA PRO A 47 3.71 -6.22 5.82
C PRO A 47 3.15 -5.00 5.08
N CYS A 48 2.08 -5.20 4.32
CA CYS A 48 1.44 -4.16 3.52
C CYS A 48 -0.05 -4.06 3.86
N LEU A 49 -0.46 -2.91 4.40
CA LEU A 49 -1.86 -2.55 4.56
C LEU A 49 -2.24 -1.55 3.47
N MET A 50 -3.28 -1.88 2.71
CA MET A 50 -3.83 -1.03 1.67
C MET A 50 -5.20 -0.50 2.07
N LEU A 51 -5.39 0.81 1.87
CA LEU A 51 -6.66 1.48 2.05
C LEU A 51 -7.18 1.98 0.71
N ARG A 52 -8.35 1.49 0.34
CA ARG A 52 -9.00 1.83 -0.92
C ARG A 52 -10.39 2.37 -0.66
N GLY A 53 -10.73 3.47 -1.31
CA GLY A 53 -12.13 3.87 -1.46
C GLY A 53 -12.83 3.05 -2.53
N MET A 54 -14.06 2.58 -2.29
CA MET A 54 -14.83 1.82 -3.27
C MET A 54 -14.98 2.58 -4.61
N PHE A 55 -15.14 3.90 -4.55
CA PHE A 55 -15.33 4.77 -5.70
C PHE A 55 -14.03 5.31 -6.31
N ASP A 56 -12.86 4.95 -5.77
CA ASP A 56 -11.58 5.15 -6.47
C ASP A 56 -11.33 3.96 -7.40
N THR A 57 -11.86 4.07 -8.61
CA THR A 57 -11.83 3.01 -9.63
C THR A 57 -10.59 3.05 -10.51
N TYR A 58 -9.59 3.90 -10.18
CA TYR A 58 -8.38 4.01 -10.98
C TYR A 58 -7.13 3.86 -10.14
N ILE A 59 -6.78 4.86 -9.32
CA ILE A 59 -5.48 4.88 -8.63
C ILE A 59 -5.45 3.78 -7.56
N SER A 60 -6.40 3.84 -6.61
CA SER A 60 -6.42 2.86 -5.51
C SER A 60 -6.77 1.45 -5.99
N LEU A 61 -7.58 1.31 -7.04
CA LEU A 61 -7.88 0.01 -7.64
C LEU A 61 -6.62 -0.63 -8.25
N ASN A 62 -5.91 0.11 -9.10
CA ASN A 62 -4.67 -0.39 -9.72
C ASN A 62 -3.60 -0.71 -8.67
N ALA A 63 -3.44 0.16 -7.67
CA ALA A 63 -2.55 -0.10 -6.55
C ALA A 63 -2.94 -1.38 -5.81
N SER A 64 -4.24 -1.58 -5.54
CA SER A 64 -4.71 -2.76 -4.82
C SER A 64 -4.45 -4.07 -5.56
N ASN A 65 -4.59 -4.06 -6.89
CA ASN A 65 -4.35 -5.24 -7.73
C ASN A 65 -2.85 -5.60 -7.81
N VAL A 66 -1.97 -4.60 -7.79
CA VAL A 66 -0.52 -4.83 -7.86
C VAL A 66 0.03 -5.25 -6.50
N LEU A 67 -0.29 -4.51 -5.44
CA LEU A 67 0.23 -4.78 -4.10
C LEU A 67 -0.40 -6.02 -3.45
N SER A 68 -1.53 -6.54 -3.95
CA SER A 68 -2.06 -7.84 -3.52
C SER A 68 -1.14 -9.01 -3.87
N LEU A 69 -0.15 -8.80 -4.74
CA LEU A 69 0.88 -9.79 -5.04
C LEU A 69 1.88 -9.97 -3.89
N MET A 70 1.94 -9.03 -2.94
CA MET A 70 2.80 -9.17 -1.76
C MET A 70 2.26 -10.26 -0.81
N PRO A 71 3.10 -11.17 -0.30
CA PRO A 71 2.70 -12.27 0.58
C PRO A 71 1.93 -11.85 1.84
N HIS A 72 2.27 -10.69 2.40
CA HIS A 72 1.70 -10.17 3.64
C HIS A 72 0.87 -8.90 3.39
N SER A 73 0.03 -8.94 2.37
CA SER A 73 -0.87 -7.84 2.03
C SER A 73 -2.28 -8.00 2.61
N ARG A 74 -2.86 -6.87 3.05
CA ARG A 74 -4.27 -6.77 3.44
C ARG A 74 -4.89 -5.55 2.77
N ILE A 75 -6.08 -5.72 2.20
CA ILE A 75 -6.85 -4.62 1.61
C ILE A 75 -8.04 -4.30 2.51
N VAL A 76 -8.20 -3.03 2.84
CA VAL A 76 -9.38 -2.49 3.50
C VAL A 76 -10.10 -1.57 2.51
N VAL A 77 -11.37 -1.88 2.26
CA VAL A 77 -12.21 -1.12 1.33
C VAL A 77 -13.19 -0.27 2.13
N GLU A 78 -13.07 1.04 2.01
CA GLU A 78 -14.00 2.00 2.58
C GLU A 78 -15.22 2.11 1.66
N ALA A 79 -16.39 1.69 2.16
CA ALA A 79 -17.59 1.49 1.35
C ALA A 79 -18.03 2.74 0.59
N ASN A 80 -17.93 3.91 1.23
CA ASN A 80 -18.28 5.20 0.62
C ASN A 80 -17.05 6.04 0.25
N GLY A 81 -15.85 5.43 0.30
CA GLY A 81 -14.60 6.13 0.10
C GLY A 81 -14.34 6.48 -1.37
N ARG A 82 -13.78 7.67 -1.59
CA ARG A 82 -13.20 8.11 -2.87
C ARG A 82 -11.68 8.01 -2.82
N HIS A 83 -11.00 8.66 -3.76
CA HIS A 83 -9.55 8.82 -3.69
C HIS A 83 -9.15 9.47 -2.35
N LEU A 84 -8.09 8.96 -1.73
CA LEU A 84 -7.67 9.35 -0.38
C LEU A 84 -8.80 9.17 0.66
N CYS A 85 -9.39 7.96 0.70
CA CYS A 85 -10.55 7.63 1.54
C CYS A 85 -10.39 7.97 3.04
N HIS A 86 -9.16 7.99 3.55
CA HIS A 86 -8.84 8.37 4.93
C HIS A 86 -9.30 9.79 5.32
N HIS A 87 -9.44 10.73 4.37
CA HIS A 87 -9.97 12.06 4.67
C HIS A 87 -11.47 12.07 4.94
N TYR A 88 -12.22 11.11 4.39
CA TYR A 88 -13.69 11.10 4.46
C TYR A 88 -14.20 10.36 5.70
N ASN A 89 -13.41 9.42 6.23
CA ASN A 89 -13.74 8.67 7.43
C ASN A 89 -12.48 8.48 8.30
N PRO A 90 -12.00 9.54 8.96
CA PRO A 90 -10.77 9.51 9.74
C PRO A 90 -10.87 8.56 10.94
N GLN A 91 -12.07 8.33 11.48
CA GLN A 91 -12.29 7.40 12.59
C GLN A 91 -12.05 5.95 12.16
N SER A 92 -12.65 5.51 11.04
CA SER A 92 -12.39 4.19 10.44
C SER A 92 -10.89 3.96 10.21
N PHE A 93 -10.18 5.00 9.75
CA PHE A 93 -8.73 4.94 9.57
C PHE A 93 -7.95 4.78 10.88
N HIS A 94 -8.30 5.51 11.95
CA HIS A 94 -7.65 5.37 13.26
C HIS A 94 -7.89 4.00 13.89
N GLU A 95 -9.09 3.43 13.74
CA GLU A 95 -9.42 2.11 14.26
C GLU A 95 -8.56 1.01 13.60
N LEU A 96 -8.22 1.15 12.32
CA LEU A 96 -7.35 0.21 11.62
C LEU A 96 -5.90 0.21 12.14
N GLN A 97 -5.41 1.35 12.65
CA GLN A 97 -4.08 1.41 13.29
C GLN A 97 -4.04 0.61 14.60
N SER A 98 -5.17 0.51 15.29
CA SER A 98 -5.26 -0.22 16.57
C SER A 98 -5.29 -1.74 16.40
N ILE A 99 -5.69 -2.24 15.23
CA ILE A 99 -5.82 -3.68 14.93
C ILE A 99 -4.46 -4.30 14.55
N SER A 100 -3.49 -3.50 14.07
CA SER A 100 -2.17 -3.98 13.65
C SER A 100 -1.17 -4.20 14.80
N CYS A 101 -1.57 -4.00 16.07
CA CYS A 101 -0.74 -4.19 17.26
C CYS A 101 -1.04 -5.48 18.04
N MET A 102 -1.84 -6.40 17.51
CA MET A 102 -2.11 -7.73 18.08
C MET A 102 -1.58 -8.82 17.16
#